data_AF-A0A2K3LFA7-F1
#
_entry.id   AF-A0A2K3LFA7-F1
#
_cell.length_a   1.000
_cell.length_b   1.000
_cell.length_c   1.000
_cell.angle_alpha   90.00
_cell.angle_beta   90.00
_cell.angle_gamma   90.00
#
_symmetry.space_group_name_H-M   'P 1'
#
loop_
_entity.id
_entity.type
_entity.pdbx_description
1 polymer ?
#
loop_
_entity_poly.entity_id
_entity_poly.type
_entity_poly.pdbx_seq_one_letter_code
_entity_poly.pdbx_strand_id
1 'polypeptide(L)'
;ILLINFKKEILAFVPKEGVKSNLEDDSSNECSDVLVVGESMAIAAHNEDANVNLVGHTYLIKGILPNGLFFVGYTYAGELPSSAFAFNSNGLAFTLNSVPPAEDEIVAGGIGRNFISRGILEATGIDEAINKIRSSEVSTGHSYNLIEISTRRIVNVETASKKRISIHQVGETPFFHANMYRHLHINQAQDESSISRLKRANVMRKTTKDDFLSILGDADDKKNPIYMTGPSLHTLCTAVIDLDEQTLSIIEGNPKKGDVSIVFPLSPKKLINGHHDNHL
;
A
#
# COMPACT_ATOMS: atom_id res chain seq x y z
N ILE A 1 -21.48 -5.84 -1.15
CA ILE A 1 -20.50 -5.05 -1.96
C ILE A 1 -20.29 -3.64 -1.37
N LEU A 2 -21.32 -2.86 -1.04
CA LEU A 2 -21.07 -1.53 -0.47
C LEU A 2 -20.41 -1.58 0.93
N LEU A 3 -20.94 -2.42 1.82
CA LEU A 3 -20.47 -2.52 3.22
C LEU A 3 -18.99 -2.91 3.36
N ILE A 4 -18.48 -3.82 2.52
CA ILE A 4 -17.07 -4.27 2.61
C ILE A 4 -16.09 -3.10 2.33
N ASN A 5 -16.49 -2.16 1.47
CA ASN A 5 -15.71 -0.95 1.16
C ASN A 5 -15.77 0.14 2.23
N PHE A 6 -16.55 -0.08 3.29
CA PHE A 6 -16.62 0.77 4.49
C PHE A 6 -16.26 -0.01 5.76
N LYS A 7 -15.70 -1.22 5.65
CA LYS A 7 -15.47 -2.12 6.81
C LYS A 7 -14.73 -1.39 7.95
N LYS A 8 -13.58 -0.77 7.67
CA LYS A 8 -12.78 -0.08 8.72
C LYS A 8 -13.44 1.21 9.21
N GLU A 9 -14.12 1.92 8.31
CA GLU A 9 -14.83 3.16 8.63
C GLU A 9 -16.01 2.90 9.57
N ILE A 10 -16.73 1.79 9.40
CA ILE A 10 -17.83 1.39 10.27
C ILE A 10 -17.30 0.83 11.59
N LEU A 11 -16.27 -0.01 11.56
CA LEU A 11 -15.74 -0.69 12.76
C LEU A 11 -15.31 0.28 13.86
N ALA A 12 -14.81 1.47 13.50
CA ALA A 12 -14.45 2.51 14.46
C ALA A 12 -15.62 3.02 15.32
N PHE A 13 -16.87 2.82 14.88
CA PHE A 13 -18.08 3.29 15.57
C PHE A 13 -18.94 2.16 16.12
N VAL A 14 -18.52 0.90 15.97
CA VAL A 14 -19.25 -0.25 16.53
C VAL A 14 -18.92 -0.36 18.03
N PRO A 15 -19.91 -0.33 18.93
CA PRO A 15 -19.67 -0.52 20.37
C PRO A 15 -18.96 -1.85 20.65
N LYS A 16 -17.88 -1.80 21.42
CA LYS A 16 -17.08 -2.99 21.78
C LYS A 16 -17.65 -3.77 22.97
N GLU A 17 -18.74 -3.30 23.57
CA GLU A 17 -19.37 -3.95 24.74
C GLU A 17 -20.03 -5.29 24.35
N GLY A 18 -19.70 -6.36 25.08
CA GLY A 18 -20.32 -7.68 24.91
C GLY A 18 -19.73 -8.55 23.79
N VAL A 19 -18.79 -8.01 22.99
CA VAL A 19 -17.99 -8.83 22.06
C VAL A 19 -16.95 -9.57 22.89
N LYS A 20 -17.13 -10.88 23.08
CA LYS A 20 -16.05 -11.74 23.59
C LYS A 20 -14.84 -11.51 22.68
N SER A 21 -13.70 -11.20 23.27
CA SER A 21 -12.38 -11.00 22.64
C SER A 21 -11.85 -12.22 21.84
N ASN A 22 -12.73 -13.16 21.49
CA ASN A 22 -12.46 -14.37 20.71
C ASN A 22 -12.80 -14.18 19.22
N LEU A 23 -13.32 -13.03 18.81
CA LEU A 23 -13.10 -12.58 17.45
C LEU A 23 -11.64 -12.13 17.43
N GLU A 24 -10.73 -13.05 17.10
CA GLU A 24 -9.39 -12.69 16.62
C GLU A 24 -9.57 -11.51 15.69
N ASP A 25 -8.79 -10.47 15.91
CA ASP A 25 -8.89 -9.19 15.22
C ASP A 25 -8.82 -9.40 13.70
N ASP A 26 -9.96 -9.65 13.05
CA ASP A 26 -10.16 -9.80 11.60
C ASP A 26 -9.93 -8.46 10.87
N SER A 27 -9.24 -7.54 11.56
CA SER A 27 -8.98 -6.16 11.19
C SER A 27 -7.50 -5.77 11.24
N SER A 28 -6.56 -6.66 11.58
CA SER A 28 -5.14 -6.32 11.44
C SER A 28 -4.63 -6.63 10.02
N ASN A 29 -4.59 -5.61 9.16
CA ASN A 29 -3.69 -5.63 8.02
C ASN A 29 -2.36 -5.09 8.54
N GLU A 30 -1.29 -5.87 8.44
CA GLU A 30 0.00 -5.57 9.08
C GLU A 30 1.13 -5.34 8.06
N CYS A 31 0.80 -4.69 6.94
CA CYS A 31 1.69 -4.47 5.81
C CYS A 31 3.00 -3.76 6.17
N SER A 32 4.02 -3.98 5.34
CA SER A 32 5.37 -3.42 5.53
C SER A 32 5.92 -2.85 4.22
N ASP A 33 6.49 -1.65 4.24
CA ASP A 33 7.15 -1.04 3.08
C ASP A 33 8.63 -0.73 3.35
N VAL A 34 9.43 -0.81 2.28
CA VAL A 34 10.79 -0.24 2.22
C VAL A 34 10.92 0.61 0.96
N LEU A 35 11.24 1.89 1.13
CA LEU A 35 11.29 2.88 0.05
C LEU A 35 12.65 3.57 0.02
N VAL A 36 13.16 3.89 -1.16
CA VAL A 36 14.33 4.77 -1.30
C VAL A 36 14.30 5.49 -2.65
N VAL A 37 14.84 6.69 -2.68
CA VAL A 37 15.17 7.42 -3.91
C VAL A 37 16.59 7.97 -3.77
N GLY A 38 17.57 7.22 -4.27
CA GLY A 38 18.97 7.63 -4.32
C GLY A 38 19.51 7.61 -5.74
N GLU A 39 20.74 8.10 -5.94
CA GLU A 39 21.37 8.15 -7.27
C GLU A 39 21.45 6.77 -7.95
N SER A 40 21.73 5.71 -7.18
CA SER A 40 21.93 4.35 -7.70
C SER A 40 20.70 3.46 -7.70
N MET A 41 19.64 3.83 -6.97
CA MET A 41 18.45 3.00 -6.78
C MET A 41 17.24 3.84 -6.37
N ALA A 42 16.13 3.67 -7.08
CA ALA A 42 14.83 4.20 -6.68
C ALA A 42 13.78 3.08 -6.71
N ILE A 43 13.37 2.62 -5.53
CA ILE A 43 12.51 1.44 -5.36
C ILE A 43 11.51 1.68 -4.23
N ALA A 44 10.29 1.19 -4.43
CA ALA A 44 9.30 0.94 -3.38
C ALA A 44 8.99 -0.57 -3.35
N ALA A 45 9.20 -1.22 -2.21
CA ALA A 45 8.83 -2.62 -2.00
C ALA A 45 7.83 -2.74 -0.86
N HIS A 46 6.83 -3.60 -1.01
CA HIS A 46 5.66 -3.68 -0.13
C HIS A 46 5.23 -5.13 0.09
N ASN A 47 5.10 -5.55 1.34
CA ASN A 47 4.35 -6.76 1.71
C ASN A 47 2.89 -6.41 1.94
N GLU A 48 1.99 -7.11 1.25
CA GLU A 48 0.57 -7.08 1.60
C GLU A 48 0.27 -8.22 2.57
N ASP A 49 0.03 -7.85 3.82
CA ASP A 49 -0.21 -8.78 4.92
C ASP A 49 -1.68 -8.72 5.36
N ALA A 50 -2.33 -9.88 5.38
CA ALA A 50 -3.75 -9.96 5.70
C ALA A 50 -4.10 -11.26 6.43
N ASN A 51 -5.36 -11.36 6.88
CA ASN A 51 -5.87 -12.59 7.46
C ASN A 51 -5.71 -13.77 6.49
N VAL A 52 -5.29 -14.92 7.00
CA VAL A 52 -5.05 -16.16 6.22
C VAL A 52 -6.27 -16.58 5.40
N ASN A 53 -7.48 -16.23 5.81
CA ASN A 53 -8.73 -16.50 5.08
C ASN A 53 -8.81 -15.77 3.72
N LEU A 54 -7.99 -14.73 3.52
CA LEU A 54 -7.91 -13.99 2.24
C LEU A 54 -6.95 -14.64 1.24
N VAL A 55 -6.21 -15.69 1.62
CA VAL A 55 -5.42 -16.49 0.67
C VAL A 55 -6.35 -17.07 -0.40
N GLY A 56 -6.02 -16.84 -1.66
CA GLY A 56 -6.83 -17.23 -2.82
C GLY A 56 -8.06 -16.36 -3.09
N HIS A 57 -8.28 -15.28 -2.33
CA HIS A 57 -9.40 -14.35 -2.48
C HIS A 57 -8.94 -12.95 -2.88
N THR A 58 -7.86 -12.87 -3.65
CA THR A 58 -7.25 -11.64 -4.13
C THR A 58 -7.22 -11.62 -5.65
N TYR A 59 -7.28 -10.42 -6.22
CA TYR A 59 -7.40 -10.23 -7.66
C TYR A 59 -6.55 -9.05 -8.13
N LEU A 60 -6.02 -9.18 -9.34
CA LEU A 60 -5.52 -8.05 -10.13
C LEU A 60 -6.61 -7.60 -11.08
N ILE A 61 -7.09 -6.37 -10.91
CA ILE A 61 -8.15 -5.80 -11.75
C ILE A 61 -7.53 -4.76 -12.68
N LYS A 62 -7.64 -4.99 -13.99
CA LYS A 62 -7.38 -3.96 -15.01
C LYS A 62 -8.67 -3.24 -15.35
N GLY A 63 -8.78 -1.97 -14.97
CA GLY A 63 -9.89 -1.09 -15.37
C GLY A 63 -9.47 -0.21 -16.53
N ILE A 64 -10.34 -0.05 -17.53
CA ILE A 64 -10.16 0.89 -18.65
C ILE A 64 -11.33 1.87 -18.61
N LEU A 65 -11.01 3.16 -18.53
CA LEU A 65 -11.99 4.23 -18.44
C LEU A 65 -12.38 4.74 -19.84
N PRO A 66 -13.55 5.42 -19.99
CA PRO A 66 -14.00 5.94 -21.28
C PRO A 66 -13.03 6.92 -21.96
N ASN A 67 -12.18 7.61 -21.19
CA ASN A 67 -11.15 8.52 -21.70
C ASN A 67 -9.86 7.80 -22.13
N GLY A 68 -9.82 6.46 -22.11
CA GLY A 68 -8.66 5.65 -22.49
C GLY A 68 -7.62 5.45 -21.37
N LEU A 69 -7.77 6.11 -20.21
CA LEU A 69 -6.93 5.83 -19.05
C LEU A 69 -7.18 4.40 -18.57
N PHE A 70 -6.11 3.65 -18.30
CA PHE A 70 -6.25 2.36 -17.64
C PHE A 70 -5.49 2.34 -16.32
N PHE A 71 -5.92 1.45 -15.43
CA PHE A 71 -5.22 1.13 -14.20
C PHE A 71 -5.17 -0.37 -13.99
N VAL A 72 -4.22 -0.83 -13.20
CA VAL A 72 -4.18 -2.18 -12.63
C VAL A 72 -4.04 -2.05 -11.12
N GLY A 73 -4.95 -2.67 -10.36
CA GLY A 73 -4.91 -2.64 -8.91
C GLY A 73 -5.07 -4.03 -8.30
N TYR A 74 -4.29 -4.31 -7.26
CA TYR A 74 -4.48 -5.47 -6.40
C TYR A 74 -5.62 -5.19 -5.41
N THR A 75 -6.52 -6.14 -5.23
CA THR A 75 -7.68 -5.99 -4.35
C THR A 75 -8.14 -7.31 -3.77
N TYR A 76 -8.87 -7.21 -2.66
CA TYR A 76 -9.60 -8.30 -2.04
C TYR A 76 -10.95 -8.53 -2.72
N ALA A 77 -11.44 -9.76 -2.67
CA ALA A 77 -12.77 -10.11 -3.17
C ALA A 77 -13.86 -9.15 -2.64
N GLY A 78 -14.52 -8.44 -3.55
CA GLY A 78 -15.63 -7.54 -3.23
C GLY A 78 -15.25 -6.10 -2.85
N GLU A 79 -13.96 -5.81 -2.68
CA GLU A 79 -13.46 -4.44 -2.50
C GLU A 79 -13.28 -3.73 -3.85
N LEU A 80 -13.25 -2.39 -3.82
CA LEU A 80 -12.89 -1.59 -4.98
C LEU A 80 -11.43 -1.88 -5.36
N PRO A 81 -11.06 -1.75 -6.65
CA PRO A 81 -9.67 -1.87 -7.05
C PRO A 81 -8.77 -0.95 -6.24
N SER A 82 -7.63 -1.49 -5.78
CA SER A 82 -6.60 -0.89 -4.92
C SER A 82 -6.85 -0.90 -3.40
N SER A 83 -6.76 -2.08 -2.81
CA SER A 83 -6.73 -2.27 -1.33
C SER A 83 -5.32 -2.49 -0.77
N ALA A 84 -4.29 -2.51 -1.64
CA ALA A 84 -2.91 -2.83 -1.30
C ALA A 84 -1.90 -1.99 -2.12
N PHE A 85 -1.87 -2.22 -3.44
CA PHE A 85 -1.03 -1.49 -4.37
C PHE A 85 -1.65 -1.46 -5.76
N ALA A 86 -1.24 -0.49 -6.57
CA ALA A 86 -1.77 -0.30 -7.92
C ALA A 86 -0.92 0.65 -8.76
N PHE A 87 -1.22 0.72 -10.05
CA PHE A 87 -0.67 1.71 -10.97
C PHE A 87 -1.65 2.09 -12.08
N ASN A 88 -1.39 3.21 -12.76
CA ASN A 88 -2.16 3.68 -13.90
C ASN A 88 -1.30 3.99 -15.13
N SER A 89 -1.98 4.24 -16.25
CA SER A 89 -1.36 4.53 -17.55
C SER A 89 -0.65 5.87 -17.64
N ASN A 90 -0.77 6.74 -16.62
CA ASN A 90 -0.03 8.00 -16.54
C ASN A 90 1.36 7.81 -15.89
N GLY A 91 1.72 6.60 -15.48
CA GLY A 91 2.98 6.34 -14.77
C GLY A 91 2.92 6.74 -13.29
N LEU A 92 1.72 6.78 -12.70
CA LEU A 92 1.52 6.87 -11.26
C LEU A 92 1.28 5.46 -10.70
N ALA A 93 2.02 5.09 -9.67
CA ALA A 93 1.81 3.90 -8.87
C ALA A 93 1.67 4.26 -7.39
N PHE A 94 1.13 3.34 -6.60
CA PHE A 94 1.15 3.48 -5.15
C PHE A 94 1.11 2.14 -4.42
N THR A 95 1.64 2.14 -3.21
CA THR A 95 1.35 1.13 -2.16
C THR A 95 0.68 1.84 -0.99
N LEU A 96 -0.01 1.11 -0.13
CA LEU A 96 -0.72 1.71 0.99
C LEU A 96 -0.75 0.83 2.24
N ASN A 97 -0.78 1.47 3.40
CA ASN A 97 -0.92 0.82 4.71
C ASN A 97 -2.04 1.48 5.50
N SER A 98 -2.84 0.68 6.21
CA SER A 98 -3.68 1.22 7.28
C SER A 98 -2.83 1.71 8.43
N VAL A 99 -3.08 2.93 8.88
CA VAL A 99 -2.48 3.52 10.09
C VAL A 99 -3.62 4.00 11.01
N PRO A 100 -4.00 3.22 12.02
CA PRO A 100 -5.15 3.54 12.85
C PRO A 100 -4.83 4.68 13.83
N PRO A 101 -5.56 5.83 13.75
CA PRO A 101 -5.50 6.83 14.79
C PRO A 101 -6.21 6.32 16.05
N ALA A 102 -6.07 7.00 17.18
CA ALA A 102 -6.85 6.69 18.38
C ALA A 102 -8.35 6.89 18.12
N GLU A 103 -9.23 6.20 18.85
CA GLU A 103 -10.68 6.23 18.57
C GLU A 103 -11.28 7.64 18.67
N ASP A 104 -10.79 8.46 19.61
CA ASP A 104 -11.20 9.86 19.82
C ASP A 104 -10.73 10.81 18.69
N GLU A 105 -9.83 10.34 17.83
CA GLU A 105 -9.33 11.08 16.68
C GLU A 105 -10.16 10.84 15.41
N ILE A 106 -11.03 9.82 15.40
CA ILE A 106 -11.85 9.42 14.26
C ILE A 106 -13.18 10.18 14.27
N VAL A 107 -13.57 10.73 13.12
CA VAL A 107 -14.84 11.47 12.94
C VAL A 107 -15.68 10.83 11.84
N ALA A 108 -16.98 10.72 12.09
CA ALA A 108 -17.94 10.19 11.11
C ALA A 108 -18.17 11.16 9.95
N GLY A 109 -18.66 10.64 8.83
CA GLY A 109 -19.03 11.44 7.64
C GLY A 109 -17.90 11.69 6.65
N GLY A 110 -16.70 11.15 6.90
CA GLY A 110 -15.60 11.17 5.94
C GLY A 110 -15.73 10.12 4.81
N ILE A 111 -14.89 10.27 3.78
CA ILE A 111 -14.74 9.33 2.67
C ILE A 111 -13.92 8.12 3.12
N GLY A 112 -14.40 6.92 2.79
CA GLY A 112 -13.70 5.68 3.10
C GLY A 112 -12.46 5.47 2.23
N ARG A 113 -11.43 4.84 2.80
CA ARG A 113 -10.10 4.73 2.18
C ARG A 113 -10.12 4.10 0.79
N ASN A 114 -10.94 3.06 0.58
CA ASN A 114 -11.04 2.35 -0.70
C ASN A 114 -11.57 3.25 -1.84
N PHE A 115 -12.39 4.26 -1.51
CA PHE A 115 -12.87 5.24 -2.49
C PHE A 115 -11.78 6.26 -2.84
N ILE A 116 -10.94 6.62 -1.86
CA ILE A 116 -9.81 7.52 -2.05
C ILE A 116 -8.75 6.83 -2.91
N SER A 117 -8.32 5.61 -2.53
CA SER A 117 -7.35 4.83 -3.30
C SER A 117 -7.83 4.57 -4.73
N ARG A 118 -9.12 4.23 -4.90
CA ARG A 118 -9.71 4.14 -6.23
C ARG A 118 -9.66 5.49 -6.99
N GLY A 119 -9.94 6.61 -6.34
CA GLY A 119 -9.85 7.95 -6.95
C GLY A 119 -8.42 8.34 -7.37
N ILE A 120 -7.40 7.90 -6.62
CA ILE A 120 -5.98 8.13 -6.94
C ILE A 120 -5.61 7.47 -8.28
N LEU A 121 -6.24 6.35 -8.64
CA LEU A 121 -5.95 5.66 -9.91
C LEU A 121 -6.26 6.48 -11.17
N GLU A 122 -6.99 7.58 -11.04
CA GLU A 122 -7.30 8.49 -12.15
C GLU A 122 -6.40 9.73 -12.17
N ALA A 123 -5.50 9.88 -11.20
CA ALA A 123 -4.58 11.01 -11.15
C ALA A 123 -3.51 10.93 -12.24
N THR A 124 -3.11 12.09 -12.73
CA THR A 124 -2.07 12.25 -13.77
C THR A 124 -0.66 12.31 -13.20
N GLY A 125 -0.51 12.40 -11.88
CA GLY A 125 0.76 12.46 -11.18
C GLY A 125 0.60 12.61 -9.67
N ILE A 126 1.72 12.71 -8.96
CA ILE A 126 1.76 12.81 -7.49
C ILE A 126 0.97 14.02 -6.99
N ASP A 127 1.12 15.18 -7.63
CA ASP A 127 0.49 16.41 -7.14
C ASP A 127 -1.04 16.36 -7.24
N GLU A 128 -1.58 15.79 -8.32
CA GLU A 128 -3.02 15.57 -8.45
C GLU A 128 -3.51 14.53 -7.43
N ALA A 129 -2.76 13.44 -7.22
CA ALA A 129 -3.09 12.43 -6.22
C ALA A 129 -3.14 13.03 -4.80
N ILE A 130 -2.14 13.84 -4.42
CA ILE A 130 -2.14 14.58 -3.15
C ILE A 130 -3.34 15.51 -3.05
N ASN A 131 -3.70 16.21 -4.13
CA ASN A 131 -4.87 17.09 -4.14
C ASN A 131 -6.18 16.31 -3.96
N LYS A 132 -6.33 15.14 -4.57
CA LYS A 132 -7.50 14.24 -4.35
C LYS A 132 -7.55 13.76 -2.90
N ILE A 133 -6.41 13.40 -2.31
CA ILE A 133 -6.31 13.00 -0.90
C ILE A 133 -6.70 14.16 0.01
N ARG A 134 -6.17 15.37 -0.23
CA ARG A 134 -6.42 16.56 0.59
C ARG A 134 -7.85 17.06 0.50
N SER A 135 -8.47 16.98 -0.68
CA SER A 135 -9.87 17.37 -0.89
C SER A 135 -10.84 16.36 -0.28
N SER A 136 -10.40 15.11 -0.10
CA SER A 136 -11.15 14.08 0.60
C SER A 136 -11.10 14.33 2.10
N GLU A 137 -12.27 14.45 2.73
CA GLU A 137 -12.35 14.39 4.18
C GLU A 137 -12.22 12.93 4.60
N VAL A 138 -11.00 12.42 4.79
CA VAL A 138 -10.79 10.98 5.05
C VAL A 138 -11.48 10.57 6.35
N SER A 139 -12.15 9.42 6.35
CA SER A 139 -12.83 8.93 7.55
C SER A 139 -11.86 8.31 8.56
N THR A 140 -10.98 7.41 8.09
CA THR A 140 -9.98 6.72 8.92
C THR A 140 -8.57 7.00 8.41
N GLY A 141 -7.57 6.67 9.23
CA GLY A 141 -6.17 6.94 8.93
C GLY A 141 -5.57 6.01 7.87
N HIS A 142 -4.70 6.58 7.03
CA HIS A 142 -4.02 5.83 5.99
C HIS A 142 -2.64 6.41 5.65
N SER A 143 -1.73 5.55 5.21
CA SER A 143 -0.46 5.94 4.62
C SER A 143 -0.45 5.52 3.16
N TYR A 144 -0.15 6.45 2.27
CA TYR A 144 -0.03 6.21 0.83
C TYR A 144 1.41 6.49 0.41
N ASN A 145 2.07 5.51 -0.18
CA ASN A 145 3.34 5.71 -0.86
C ASN A 145 3.03 6.01 -2.33
N LEU A 146 3.03 7.28 -2.71
CA LEU A 146 2.79 7.70 -4.09
C LEU A 146 4.11 7.67 -4.87
N ILE A 147 4.11 7.00 -6.02
CA ILE A 147 5.28 6.79 -6.87
C ILE A 147 5.01 7.33 -8.27
N GLU A 148 5.83 8.26 -8.74
CA GLU A 148 5.74 8.82 -10.09
C GLU A 148 6.98 8.42 -10.90
N ILE A 149 6.75 7.58 -11.90
CA ILE A 149 7.82 6.97 -12.69
C ILE A 149 8.55 8.01 -13.54
N SER A 150 7.82 8.97 -14.12
CA SER A 150 8.36 9.96 -15.05
C SER A 150 9.36 10.94 -14.42
N THR A 151 9.15 11.28 -13.15
CA THR A 151 10.00 12.21 -12.39
C THR A 151 10.92 11.51 -11.41
N ARG A 152 10.84 10.17 -11.34
CA ARG A 152 11.60 9.32 -10.41
C ARG A 152 11.38 9.74 -8.95
N ARG A 153 10.13 10.03 -8.56
CA ARG A 153 9.76 10.54 -7.24
C ARG A 153 8.93 9.52 -6.45
N ILE A 154 9.19 9.47 -5.14
CA ILE A 154 8.36 8.75 -4.17
C ILE A 154 8.01 9.71 -3.03
N VAL A 155 6.75 9.74 -2.63
CA VAL A 155 6.24 10.56 -1.52
C VAL A 155 5.36 9.69 -0.63
N ASN A 156 5.66 9.64 0.67
CA ASN A 156 4.74 9.07 1.66
C ASN A 156 3.77 10.16 2.13
N VAL A 157 2.48 9.83 2.15
CA VAL A 157 1.39 10.71 2.56
C VAL A 157 0.60 10.03 3.67
N GLU A 158 0.66 10.60 4.87
CA GLU A 158 -0.12 10.14 6.02
C GLU A 158 -1.33 11.03 6.21
N THR A 159 -2.50 10.41 6.39
CA THR A 159 -3.77 11.10 6.58
C THR A 159 -4.50 10.65 7.84
N ALA A 160 -5.31 11.54 8.37
CA ALA A 160 -6.27 11.25 9.43
C ALA A 160 -7.51 12.13 9.27
N SER A 161 -8.59 11.79 10.00
CA SER A 161 -9.83 12.57 10.01
C SER A 161 -9.57 14.05 10.34
N LYS A 162 -10.56 14.91 10.07
CA LYS A 162 -10.45 16.39 10.24
C LYS A 162 -9.45 17.04 9.26
N LYS A 163 -9.33 16.48 8.04
CA LYS A 163 -8.46 16.99 6.95
C LYS A 163 -6.98 17.09 7.34
N ARG A 164 -6.52 16.20 8.22
CA ARG A 164 -5.13 16.17 8.65
C ARG A 164 -4.31 15.36 7.67
N ILE A 165 -3.21 15.95 7.23
CA ILE A 165 -2.32 15.36 6.23
C ILE A 165 -0.89 15.76 6.58
N SER A 166 0.03 14.81 6.45
CA SER A 166 1.47 15.05 6.47
C SER A 166 2.07 14.43 5.22
N ILE A 167 3.10 15.07 4.68
CA ILE A 167 3.73 14.67 3.42
C ILE A 167 5.24 14.55 3.68
N HIS A 168 5.82 13.41 3.34
CA HIS A 168 7.23 13.12 3.46
C HIS A 168 7.81 12.71 2.11
N GLN A 169 8.73 13.51 1.58
CA GLN A 169 9.48 13.18 0.36
C GLN A 169 10.52 12.12 0.71
N VAL A 170 10.45 10.95 0.05
CA VAL A 170 11.46 9.90 0.20
C VAL A 170 12.73 10.32 -0.55
N GLY A 171 13.88 10.11 0.07
CA GLY A 171 15.20 10.43 -0.47
C GLY A 171 16.18 9.27 -0.32
N GLU A 172 17.47 9.58 -0.23
CA GLU A 172 18.55 8.59 -0.31
C GLU A 172 18.64 7.68 0.93
N THR A 173 18.11 8.14 2.07
CA THR A 173 18.02 7.31 3.27
C THR A 173 16.78 6.42 3.14
N PRO A 174 16.93 5.08 3.16
CA PRO A 174 15.80 4.17 3.07
C PRO A 174 14.76 4.42 4.16
N PHE A 175 13.50 4.54 3.74
CA PHE A 175 12.35 4.79 4.59
C PHE A 175 11.57 3.49 4.77
N PHE A 176 11.48 3.01 6.01
CA PHE A 176 10.62 1.89 6.39
C PHE A 176 9.30 2.40 6.95
N HIS A 177 8.19 1.83 6.49
CA HIS A 177 6.84 2.14 6.95
C HIS A 177 6.08 0.85 7.26
N ALA A 178 5.18 0.92 8.24
CA ALA A 178 4.36 -0.19 8.72
C ALA A 178 2.98 0.37 9.09
N ASN A 179 2.31 -0.12 10.12
CA ASN A 179 0.93 0.28 10.44
C ASN A 179 0.84 1.34 11.55
N MET A 180 1.86 2.19 11.67
CA MET A 180 1.84 3.35 12.58
C MET A 180 2.32 4.61 11.88
N TYR A 181 1.76 5.75 12.30
CA TYR A 181 2.16 7.07 11.83
C TYR A 181 3.63 7.36 12.17
N ARG A 182 4.35 7.91 11.19
CA ARG A 182 5.78 8.23 11.24
C ARG A 182 6.03 9.73 11.27
N HIS A 183 5.21 10.53 10.58
CA HIS A 183 5.45 11.97 10.42
C HIS A 183 4.19 12.84 10.54
N LEU A 184 2.99 12.26 10.57
CA LEU A 184 1.79 12.92 11.04
C LEU A 184 1.69 12.73 12.57
N HIS A 185 1.82 13.84 13.31
CA HIS A 185 1.79 13.82 14.78
C HIS A 185 0.35 13.93 15.28
N ILE A 186 -0.22 12.79 15.70
CA ILE A 186 -1.56 12.68 16.29
C ILE A 186 -1.59 11.59 17.36
N ASN A 187 -2.66 11.53 18.14
CA ASN A 187 -2.90 10.35 18.98
C ASN A 187 -3.21 9.14 18.09
N GLN A 188 -2.46 8.07 18.24
CA GLN A 188 -2.58 6.87 17.41
C GLN A 188 -2.72 5.61 18.25
N ALA A 189 -3.39 4.60 17.68
CA ALA A 189 -3.44 3.29 18.31
C ALA A 189 -2.04 2.69 18.42
N GLN A 190 -1.80 1.96 19.51
CA GLN A 190 -0.52 1.27 19.70
C GLN A 190 -0.58 -0.11 19.04
N ASP A 191 0.39 -0.37 18.18
CA ASP A 191 0.54 -1.64 17.47
C ASP A 191 1.92 -2.22 17.79
N GLU A 192 1.94 -3.26 18.63
CA GLU A 192 3.18 -3.95 19.02
C GLU A 192 3.91 -4.57 17.83
N SER A 193 3.17 -5.07 16.83
CA SER A 193 3.75 -5.68 15.63
C SER A 193 4.43 -4.64 14.77
N SER A 194 3.76 -3.53 14.46
CA SER A 194 4.34 -2.41 13.73
C SER A 194 5.60 -1.86 14.41
N ILE A 195 5.59 -1.72 15.74
CA ILE A 195 6.78 -1.32 16.52
C ILE A 195 7.90 -2.36 16.39
N SER A 196 7.59 -3.66 16.49
CA SER A 196 8.61 -4.72 16.38
C SER A 196 9.23 -4.76 14.98
N ARG A 197 8.40 -4.75 13.94
CA ARG A 197 8.83 -4.76 12.53
C ARG A 197 9.70 -3.55 12.20
N LEU A 198 9.35 -2.36 12.68
CA LEU A 198 10.19 -1.17 12.53
C LEU A 198 11.55 -1.33 13.25
N LYS A 199 11.57 -1.81 14.49
CA LYS A 199 12.83 -2.05 15.23
C LYS A 199 13.71 -3.06 14.51
N ARG A 200 13.12 -4.15 14.01
CA ARG A 200 13.81 -5.17 13.24
C ARG A 200 14.36 -4.59 11.94
N ALA A 201 13.53 -3.90 11.16
CA ALA A 201 13.97 -3.25 9.95
C ALA A 201 15.14 -2.29 10.22
N ASN A 202 15.10 -1.48 11.28
CA ASN A 202 16.16 -0.51 11.61
C ASN A 202 17.55 -1.12 11.79
N VAL A 203 17.66 -2.35 12.29
CA VAL A 203 18.97 -3.03 12.48
C VAL A 203 19.44 -3.80 11.25
N MET A 204 18.58 -3.97 10.24
CA MET A 204 18.92 -4.67 9.00
C MET A 204 19.58 -3.72 7.98
N ARG A 205 20.44 -4.29 7.14
CA ARG A 205 21.07 -3.59 6.00
C ARG A 205 19.99 -3.17 4.99
N LYS A 206 20.19 -2.03 4.32
CA LYS A 206 19.23 -1.41 3.38
C LYS A 206 19.92 -0.76 2.18
N THR A 207 20.95 -1.41 1.62
CA THR A 207 21.81 -0.79 0.60
C THR A 207 21.47 -1.22 -0.81
N THR A 208 20.79 -2.34 -0.98
CA THR A 208 20.50 -2.96 -2.27
C THR A 208 19.04 -3.43 -2.32
N LYS A 209 18.55 -3.71 -3.52
CA LYS A 209 17.23 -4.33 -3.74
C LYS A 209 17.10 -5.66 -2.97
N ASP A 210 18.14 -6.49 -2.98
CA ASP A 210 18.16 -7.76 -2.24
C ASP A 210 18.09 -7.57 -0.73
N ASP A 211 18.64 -6.47 -0.21
CA ASP A 211 18.46 -6.13 1.22
C ASP A 211 17.00 -5.81 1.54
N PHE A 212 16.28 -5.13 0.64
CA PHE A 212 14.86 -4.80 0.84
C PHE A 212 14.01 -6.08 0.81
N LEU A 213 14.28 -6.97 -0.14
CA LEU A 213 13.63 -8.29 -0.20
C LEU A 213 14.00 -9.14 1.03
N SER A 214 15.22 -8.99 1.55
CA SER A 214 15.64 -9.67 2.78
C SER A 214 14.91 -9.15 4.03
N ILE A 215 14.65 -7.85 4.11
CA ILE A 215 13.83 -7.24 5.16
C ILE A 215 12.39 -7.74 5.07
N LEU A 216 11.78 -7.62 3.89
CA LEU A 216 10.40 -8.03 3.67
C LEU A 216 10.20 -9.54 3.78
N GLY A 217 11.26 -10.33 3.60
CA GLY A 217 11.26 -11.79 3.81
C GLY A 217 11.70 -12.21 5.22
N ASP A 218 11.85 -11.27 6.16
CA ASP A 218 12.35 -11.56 7.51
C ASP A 218 11.26 -12.15 8.42
N ALA A 219 11.46 -13.41 8.82
CA ALA A 219 10.57 -14.16 9.69
C ALA A 219 11.25 -14.54 11.02
N ASP A 220 12.22 -13.74 11.47
CA ASP A 220 13.07 -14.05 12.62
C ASP A 220 12.33 -13.86 13.96
N ASP A 221 11.50 -12.81 14.05
CA ASP A 221 10.61 -12.61 15.18
C ASP A 221 9.41 -13.58 15.08
N LYS A 222 9.30 -14.52 16.03
CA LYS A 222 8.24 -15.52 16.04
C LYS A 222 6.86 -14.96 16.39
N LYS A 223 6.81 -13.81 17.07
CA LYS A 223 5.55 -13.17 17.48
C LYS A 223 5.11 -12.18 16.41
N ASN A 224 6.03 -11.32 15.98
CA ASN A 224 5.75 -10.20 15.07
C ASN A 224 6.75 -10.18 13.90
N PRO A 225 6.76 -11.21 13.04
CA PRO A 225 7.66 -11.24 11.88
C PRO A 225 7.29 -10.16 10.85
N ILE A 226 8.24 -9.73 10.02
CA ILE A 226 7.93 -8.89 8.85
C ILE A 226 7.27 -9.74 7.74
N TYR A 227 7.75 -10.97 7.56
CA TYR A 227 7.17 -11.95 6.64
C TYR A 227 6.28 -12.93 7.40
N MET A 228 4.97 -12.87 7.14
CA MET A 228 3.96 -13.59 7.90
C MET A 228 3.57 -14.90 7.21
N THR A 229 3.51 -15.99 7.98
CA THR A 229 3.20 -17.33 7.46
C THR A 229 2.01 -17.99 8.15
N GLY A 230 1.31 -17.29 9.03
CA GLY A 230 0.21 -17.81 9.85
C GLY A 230 0.59 -18.03 11.33
N PRO A 231 -0.38 -18.46 12.16
CA PRO A 231 -1.66 -19.02 11.74
C PRO A 231 -2.72 -17.99 11.35
N SER A 232 -2.72 -16.77 11.92
CA SER A 232 -3.79 -15.79 11.68
C SER A 232 -3.50 -14.84 10.52
N LEU A 233 -2.26 -14.33 10.39
CA LEU A 233 -1.84 -13.41 9.33
C LEU A 233 -0.87 -14.06 8.33
N HIS A 234 -0.97 -13.68 7.08
CA HIS A 234 -0.18 -14.22 5.98
C HIS A 234 0.26 -13.09 5.04
N THR A 235 1.54 -13.08 4.64
CA THR A 235 2.03 -12.23 3.55
C THR A 235 1.55 -12.81 2.23
N LEU A 236 0.53 -12.19 1.65
CA LEU A 236 -0.14 -12.68 0.45
C LEU A 236 0.75 -12.56 -0.79
N CYS A 237 1.46 -11.44 -0.90
CA CYS A 237 2.48 -11.23 -1.91
C CYS A 237 3.41 -10.07 -1.51
N THR A 238 4.53 -9.97 -2.22
CA THR A 238 5.40 -8.79 -2.18
C THR A 238 5.35 -8.07 -3.52
N ALA A 239 4.97 -6.79 -3.53
CA ALA A 239 5.07 -5.92 -4.68
C ALA A 239 6.39 -5.15 -4.67
N VAL A 240 7.05 -5.04 -5.82
CA VAL A 240 8.28 -4.27 -6.00
C VAL A 240 8.10 -3.34 -7.19
N ILE A 241 8.04 -2.04 -6.91
CA ILE A 241 7.96 -0.97 -7.89
C ILE A 241 9.37 -0.41 -8.06
N ASP A 242 9.97 -0.70 -9.20
CA ASP A 242 11.32 -0.31 -9.56
C ASP A 242 11.25 0.86 -10.54
N LEU A 243 11.66 2.05 -10.11
CA LEU A 243 11.54 3.28 -10.90
C LEU A 243 12.63 3.36 -11.98
N ASP A 244 13.75 2.66 -11.79
CA ASP A 244 14.86 2.62 -12.72
C ASP A 244 14.55 1.64 -13.86
N GLU A 245 14.03 0.45 -13.53
CA GLU A 245 13.55 -0.53 -14.52
C GLU A 245 12.13 -0.20 -15.04
N GLN A 246 11.43 0.74 -14.39
CA GLN A 246 10.05 1.13 -14.70
C GLN A 246 9.07 -0.06 -14.69
N THR A 247 9.17 -0.90 -13.65
CA THR A 247 8.34 -2.11 -13.51
C THR A 247 7.62 -2.17 -12.17
N LEU A 248 6.49 -2.86 -12.14
CA LEU A 248 5.90 -3.42 -10.93
C LEU A 248 6.00 -4.94 -11.03
N SER A 249 6.78 -5.55 -10.14
CA SER A 249 6.90 -7.00 -9.99
C SER A 249 6.09 -7.48 -8.80
N ILE A 250 5.47 -8.65 -8.91
CA ILE A 250 4.75 -9.33 -7.82
C ILE A 250 5.44 -10.66 -7.57
N ILE A 251 5.82 -10.89 -6.32
CA ILE A 251 6.46 -12.12 -5.84
C ILE A 251 5.44 -12.84 -4.96
N GLU A 252 5.12 -14.08 -5.31
CA GLU A 252 4.34 -14.97 -4.46
C GLU A 252 5.27 -15.83 -3.61
N GLY A 253 5.02 -15.89 -2.30
CA GLY A 253 5.94 -16.53 -1.35
C GLY A 253 7.00 -15.57 -0.80
N ASN A 254 8.06 -16.14 -0.20
CA ASN A 254 9.03 -15.32 0.53
C ASN A 254 9.96 -14.57 -0.44
N PRO A 255 10.01 -13.22 -0.40
CA PRO A 255 10.78 -12.42 -1.35
C PRO A 255 12.28 -12.66 -1.31
N LYS A 256 12.84 -13.26 -0.24
CA LYS A 256 14.24 -13.70 -0.19
C LYS A 256 14.64 -14.69 -1.28
N LYS A 257 13.67 -15.44 -1.82
CA LYS A 257 13.92 -16.40 -2.90
C LYS A 257 14.06 -15.73 -4.26
N GLY A 258 13.51 -14.52 -4.43
CA GLY A 258 13.55 -13.77 -5.69
C GLY A 258 12.68 -14.35 -6.80
N ASP A 259 11.77 -15.29 -6.49
CA ASP A 259 10.91 -15.95 -7.48
C ASP A 259 9.75 -15.03 -7.91
N VAL A 260 9.99 -14.19 -8.91
CA VAL A 260 8.99 -13.24 -9.42
C VAL A 260 7.89 -13.98 -10.20
N SER A 261 6.63 -13.81 -9.79
CA SER A 261 5.46 -14.43 -10.42
C SER A 261 4.94 -13.63 -11.61
N ILE A 262 4.85 -12.29 -11.48
CA ILE A 262 4.27 -11.40 -12.49
C ILE A 262 5.09 -10.12 -12.59
N VAL A 263 5.27 -9.59 -13.80
CA VAL A 263 5.91 -8.28 -14.04
C VAL A 263 5.04 -7.43 -14.96
N PHE A 264 4.78 -6.19 -14.55
CA PHE A 264 4.10 -5.18 -15.34
C PHE A 264 5.08 -4.05 -15.73
N PRO A 265 5.15 -3.65 -17.01
CA PRO A 265 5.79 -2.40 -17.39
C PRO A 265 4.92 -1.21 -16.95
N LEU A 266 5.55 -0.20 -16.34
CA LEU A 266 4.87 1.00 -15.85
C LEU A 266 5.02 2.20 -16.78
N SER A 267 5.91 2.12 -17.76
CA SER A 267 6.05 3.15 -18.79
C SER A 267 4.89 3.05 -19.78
N PRO A 268 4.18 4.16 -20.08
CA PRO A 268 3.38 4.20 -21.28
C PRO A 268 4.35 4.03 -22.45
N LYS A 269 4.30 2.88 -23.15
CA LYS A 269 4.97 2.75 -24.44
C LYS A 269 4.54 3.98 -25.24
N LYS A 270 5.46 4.89 -25.57
CA LYS A 270 5.20 5.85 -26.64
C LYS A 270 4.74 4.99 -27.81
N LEU A 271 3.47 5.11 -28.18
CA LEU A 271 3.01 4.65 -29.47
C LEU A 271 3.87 5.44 -30.46
N ILE A 272 4.94 4.81 -30.94
CA ILE A 272 5.62 5.26 -32.13
C ILE A 272 4.51 5.24 -33.17
N ASN A 273 4.15 6.42 -33.69
CA ASN A 273 3.22 6.55 -34.81
C ASN A 273 3.64 5.55 -35.89
N GLY A 274 2.90 4.46 -35.98
CA GLY A 274 3.22 3.32 -36.81
C GLY A 274 1.94 2.51 -36.95
N HIS A 275 1.18 2.91 -37.97
CA HIS A 275 0.04 2.24 -38.60
C HIS A 275 -0.89 1.36 -37.75
N HIS A 276 -2.18 1.71 -37.85
CA HIS A 276 -3.28 0.77 -37.71
C HIS A 276 -2.95 -0.56 -38.39
N ASP A 277 -2.76 -1.61 -37.59
CA ASP A 277 -3.09 -2.96 -38.00
C ASP A 277 -4.08 -3.52 -36.98
N ASN A 278 -5.35 -3.50 -37.39
CA ASN A 278 -6.40 -4.31 -36.82
C ASN A 278 -6.01 -5.77 -37.04
N HIS A 279 -5.69 -6.53 -35.99
CA HIS A 279 -6.01 -7.96 -35.97
C HIS A 279 -6.13 -8.49 -34.53
N LEU A 280 -7.39 -8.88 -34.23
CA LEU A 280 -7.89 -9.82 -33.22
C LEU A 280 -7.75 -9.47 -31.73
#